data_AF-A0A0F3P807-F1
#
_entry.id   AF-A0A0F3P807-F1
#
_cell.length_a   1.000
_cell.length_b   1.000
_cell.length_c   1.000
_cell.angle_alpha   90.00
_cell.angle_beta   90.00
_cell.angle_gamma   90.00
#
_symmetry.space_group_name_H-M   'P 1'
#
loop_
_entity.id
_entity.type
_entity.pdbx_description
1 polymer ?
#
loop_
_entity_poly.entity_id
_entity_poly.type
_entity_poly.pdbx_seq_one_letter_code
_entity_poly.pdbx_strand_id
1 'polypeptide(L)' 'MIAKLCNNQIIAPVVFEGNCNKAIFTTYVETILIKELRTGQIVIIDNINFS' A
#
# COMPACT_ATOMS: atom_id res chain seq x y z
N MET A 1 6.28 -5.45 -5.72
CA MET A 1 5.87 -5.63 -4.31
C MET A 1 5.39 -4.30 -3.75
N ILE A 2 4.31 -4.29 -2.98
CA ILE A 2 3.85 -3.13 -2.20
C ILE A 2 3.65 -3.60 -0.75
N ALA A 3 4.00 -2.76 0.23
CA ALA A 3 3.78 -3.03 1.64
C ALA A 3 3.64 -1.74 2.45
N LYS A 4 3.06 -1.82 3.65
CA LYS A 4 3.09 -0.75 4.67
C LYS A 4 4.33 -0.93 5.53
N LEU A 5 5.05 0.16 5.80
CA LEU A 5 6.07 0.22 6.86
C LEU A 5 5.54 1.06 8.02
N CYS A 6 5.50 0.48 9.22
CA CYS A 6 5.10 1.20 10.44
C CYS A 6 5.86 0.63 11.63
N ASN A 7 6.42 1.49 12.50
CA ASN A 7 7.21 1.07 13.67
C ASN A 7 8.32 0.05 13.31
N ASN A 8 9.04 0.30 12.22
CA ASN A 8 10.09 -0.57 11.67
C ASN A 8 9.62 -2.00 11.30
N GLN A 9 8.32 -2.21 11.09
CA GLN A 9 7.74 -3.50 10.69
C GLN A 9 7.06 -3.41 9.33
N ILE A 10 7.31 -4.41 8.49
CA ILE A 10 6.61 -4.60 7.22
C ILE A 10 5.26 -5.27 7.50
N ILE A 11 4.18 -4.64 7.06
CA ILE A 11 2.80 -5.07 7.28
C ILE A 11 2.09 -5.10 5.93
N ALA A 12 1.16 -6.05 5.77
CA ALA A 12 0.40 -6.24 4.54
C ALA A 12 1.29 -6.27 3.26
N PRO A 13 2.32 -7.13 3.21
CA PRO A 13 3.11 -7.28 2.00
C PRO A 13 2.29 -7.98 0.91
N VAL A 14 2.36 -7.45 -0.32
CA VAL A 14 1.80 -8.10 -1.52
C VAL A 14 2.86 -8.16 -2.60
N VAL A 15 3.05 -9.37 -3.12
CA VAL A 15 3.84 -9.65 -4.31
C VAL A 15 2.87 -9.86 -5.47
N PHE A 16 3.17 -9.24 -6.61
CA PHE A 16 2.41 -9.35 -7.85
C PHE A 16 3.40 -9.43 -9.00
N GLU A 17 2.96 -10.02 -10.10
CA GLU A 17 3.75 -10.13 -11.31
C GLU A 17 3.70 -8.82 -12.11
N GLY A 18 4.84 -8.45 -12.71
CA GLY A 18 4.96 -7.21 -13.49
C GLY A 18 5.12 -5.93 -12.65
N ASN A 19 4.91 -4.79 -13.30
CA ASN A 19 5.10 -3.47 -12.71
C ASN A 19 3.89 -3.02 -11.89
N CYS A 20 4.14 -2.22 -10.84
CA CYS A 20 3.07 -1.57 -10.11
C CYS A 20 2.37 -0.57 -11.03
N ASN A 21 1.06 -0.71 -11.19
CA ASN A 21 0.23 0.24 -11.91
C ASN A 21 -0.89 0.75 -11.01
N LYS A 22 -1.67 1.70 -11.51
CA LYS A 22 -2.78 2.30 -10.78
C LYS A 22 -3.79 1.26 -10.27
N ALA A 23 -4.16 0.28 -11.09
CA ALA A 23 -5.15 -0.72 -10.71
C ALA A 23 -4.66 -1.62 -9.55
N ILE A 24 -3.41 -2.07 -9.62
CA ILE A 24 -2.78 -2.87 -8.55
C ILE A 24 -2.70 -2.06 -7.25
N PHE A 25 -2.24 -0.80 -7.34
CA PHE A 25 -2.11 0.06 -6.18
C PHE A 25 -3.46 0.39 -5.53
N THR A 26 -4.46 0.79 -6.32
CA THR A 26 -5.81 1.08 -5.82
C THR A 26 -6.43 -0.17 -5.16
N THR A 27 -6.32 -1.34 -5.81
CA THR A 27 -6.81 -2.60 -5.24
C THR A 27 -6.12 -2.91 -3.91
N TYR A 28 -4.79 -2.73 -3.82
CA TYR A 28 -4.04 -2.91 -2.58
C TYR A 28 -4.57 -2.00 -1.46
N VAL A 29 -4.78 -0.72 -1.75
CA VAL A 29 -5.28 0.25 -0.76
C VAL A 29 -6.67 -0.13 -0.26
N GLU A 30 -7.60 -0.37 -1.18
CA GLU A 30 -9.02 -0.59 -0.89
C GLU A 30 -9.29 -1.94 -0.22
N THR A 31 -8.50 -2.97 -0.52
CA THR A 31 -8.81 -4.35 -0.10
C THR A 31 -7.90 -4.88 1.00
N ILE A 32 -6.69 -4.33 1.13
CA ILE A 32 -5.64 -4.84 2.01
C ILE A 32 -5.19 -3.76 3.00
N LEU A 33 -4.64 -2.62 2.53
CA LEU A 33 -4.06 -1.61 3.41
C LEU A 33 -5.09 -1.05 4.40
N ILE A 34 -6.31 -0.76 3.94
CA ILE A 34 -7.35 -0.14 4.78
C ILE A 34 -7.70 -0.97 6.02
N LYS A 35 -7.60 -2.30 5.94
CA LYS A 35 -7.88 -3.22 7.05
C LYS A 35 -6.81 -3.17 8.15
N GLU A 36 -5.61 -2.73 7.78
CA GLU A 36 -4.46 -2.61 8.68
C GLU A 36 -4.31 -1.22 9.29
N LEU A 37 -5.14 -0.26 8.88
CA LEU A 37 -5.11 1.11 9.40
C LEU A 37 -6.00 1.23 10.64
N ARG A 38 -5.53 2.00 11.60
CA ARG A 38 -6.26 2.34 12.83
C ARG A 38 -6.59 3.83 12.83
N THR A 39 -7.71 4.18 13.45
CA THR A 39 -8.09 5.58 13.68
C THR A 39 -6.94 6.37 14.30
N GLY A 40 -6.65 7.54 13.74
CA GLY A 40 -5.56 8.41 14.19
C GLY A 40 -4.19 8.11 13.56
N GLN A 41 -4.04 7.04 12.77
CA GLN A 41 -2.82 6.83 11.99
C GLN A 41 -2.79 7.75 10.77
N ILE A 42 -1.58 8.23 10.42
CA ILE A 42 -1.31 9.02 9.23
C ILE A 42 -0.66 8.12 8.20
N VAL A 43 -1.17 8.13 6.98
CA VAL A 43 -0.58 7.42 5.86
C VAL A 43 0.27 8.41 5.06
N ILE A 44 1.55 8.07 4.86
CA ILE A 44 2.49 8.84 4.04
C ILE A 44 2.75 8.03 2.77
N ILE A 45 2.47 8.62 1.62
CA ILE A 45 2.59 7.99 0.30
C ILE A 45 3.22 9.01 -0.64
N ASP A 46 4.13 8.56 -1.50
CA ASP A 46 4.68 9.40 -2.56
C ASP A 46 3.60 9.81 -3.56
N ASN A 47 3.74 11.01 -4.12
CA ASN A 47 2.92 11.48 -5.23
C ASN A 47 3.38 10.83 -6.55
N ILE A 48 3.05 9.55 -6.74
CA ILE A 48 3.46 8.75 -7.90
C ILE A 48 2.45 8.92 -9.03
N ASN A 49 2.96 9.19 -10.24
CA ASN A 49 2.16 9.13 -11.46
C ASN A 49 2.32 7.76 -12.12
N PHE A 50 1.21 7.05 -12.30
CA PHE A 50 1.12 5.80 -13.05
C PHE A 50 0.72 6.10 -14.50
N SER A 51 1.54 6.90 -15.19
CA SER A 51 1.39 7.23 -16.61
C SER A 51 1.83 6.09 -17.53
#